data_AF-A0A6M1YFA7-F1
#
_entry.id   AF-A0A6M1YFA7-F1
#
_cell.length_a   1.000
_cell.length_b   1.000
_cell.length_c   1.000
_cell.angle_alpha   90.00
_cell.angle_beta   90.00
_cell.angle_gamma   90.00
#
_symmetry.space_group_name_H-M   'P 1'
#
loop_
_entity.id
_entity.type
_entity.pdbx_description
1 polymer ?
#
loop_
_entity_poly.entity_id
_entity_poly.type
_entity_poly.pdbx_seq_one_letter_code
_entity_poly.pdbx_strand_id
1 'polypeptide(L)'
;TLDGGSGTNSVKGPNASNVWAIGNAFSTPGNDRGTLVIAGSGLISFENIKSITGGTNADNFIFGGAQRLTGNPGIDGNGGTNLLTGATGQTNFFDLSLSATDNEGDMTINPGTPVTTSFIDIQKVVGVGVATNNTLQGRNTSNTFLINNTDKGDLNSSTLTFENVGNLTGNSQNDVFKFSNGSLTGNLDGDGGISEIDTTLSTGSLSISMPGGVGIVSGSTGILNIDTIRGGVANETLIGRDEITIWNITSSNTGTFSNITDGTVSFIAIDSLTGGNLRDTFNITGTGSINALGQIDGGDGDNILTAVVAGSANTWEITSNDAGSVTPVSVASTNFINIQNLVGNPLTKDTFILSNGQGLTGKIDGGACGLDNTIDYSAYTTAVSVSVPCPPLSGDGSATNIFGDLPGGLLNIDIFIPPIEPPPPPPRSTALDDAYKSELFVIYDLKDFVEFNKFMKRYKLIYIKNSFINMEDNKKLLKPELEDEMFKDLKKD
;
A
#
# COMPACT_ATOMS: atom_id res chain seq x y z
N THR A 1 -11.76 9.22 -60.19
CA THR A 1 -11.02 8.15 -59.51
C THR A 1 -9.66 8.01 -60.13
N LEU A 2 -8.62 7.86 -59.31
CA LEU A 2 -7.27 7.49 -59.74
C LEU A 2 -7.11 5.98 -59.57
N ASP A 3 -6.69 5.26 -60.61
CA ASP A 3 -6.39 3.82 -60.53
C ASP A 3 -4.91 3.60 -60.88
N GLY A 4 -4.15 3.03 -59.94
CA GLY A 4 -2.75 2.70 -60.14
C GLY A 4 -2.51 1.45 -61.00
N GLY A 5 -3.52 0.61 -61.20
CA GLY A 5 -3.36 -0.69 -61.85
C GLY A 5 -2.39 -1.62 -61.11
N SER A 6 -1.65 -2.45 -61.83
CA SER A 6 -0.64 -3.34 -61.24
C SER A 6 0.65 -2.59 -60.88
N GLY A 7 1.50 -3.20 -60.05
CA GLY A 7 2.82 -2.66 -59.71
C GLY A 7 2.85 -1.88 -58.39
N THR A 8 3.78 -0.95 -58.26
CA THR A 8 3.96 -0.10 -57.07
C THR A 8 3.61 1.33 -57.45
N ASN A 9 2.49 1.80 -56.92
CA ASN A 9 1.91 3.09 -57.29
C ASN A 9 1.81 3.98 -56.06
N SER A 10 2.09 5.26 -56.25
CA SER A 10 1.96 6.26 -55.20
C SER A 10 1.18 7.48 -55.67
N VAL A 11 0.53 8.16 -54.73
CA VAL A 11 -0.13 9.44 -54.95
C VAL A 11 0.42 10.45 -53.96
N LYS A 12 0.79 11.64 -54.46
CA LYS A 12 1.19 12.77 -53.63
C LYS A 12 0.07 13.81 -53.57
N GLY A 13 -0.30 14.21 -52.36
CA GLY A 13 -1.25 15.28 -52.10
C GLY A 13 -0.69 16.65 -52.49
N PRO A 14 -1.55 17.62 -52.80
CA PRO A 14 -1.11 18.99 -53.01
C PRO A 14 -0.58 19.61 -51.71
N ASN A 15 0.15 20.72 -51.83
CA ASN A 15 0.66 21.53 -50.72
C ASN A 15 -0.47 22.34 -50.04
N ALA A 16 -1.45 21.64 -49.51
CA ALA A 16 -2.61 22.13 -48.79
C ALA A 16 -2.95 21.14 -47.67
N SER A 17 -3.87 21.49 -46.77
CA SER A 17 -4.33 20.51 -45.78
C SER A 17 -5.16 19.42 -46.45
N ASN A 18 -4.66 18.19 -46.40
CA ASN A 18 -5.31 17.04 -47.00
C ASN A 18 -5.95 16.14 -45.93
N VAL A 19 -7.08 15.53 -46.28
CA VAL A 19 -7.69 14.46 -45.49
C VAL A 19 -7.76 13.22 -46.36
N TRP A 20 -6.99 12.21 -45.97
CA TRP A 20 -6.91 10.90 -46.61
C TRP A 20 -7.77 9.91 -45.84
N ALA A 21 -8.82 9.36 -46.44
CA ALA A 21 -9.56 8.25 -45.87
C ALA A 21 -9.12 6.94 -46.54
N ILE A 22 -8.62 5.98 -45.77
CA ILE A 22 -8.04 4.73 -46.25
C ILE A 22 -9.06 3.60 -46.04
N GLY A 23 -9.29 2.81 -47.09
CA GLY A 23 -10.08 1.58 -47.02
C GLY A 23 -11.57 1.70 -47.30
N ASN A 24 -12.18 2.89 -47.19
CA ASN A 24 -13.65 3.06 -47.19
C ASN A 24 -14.21 3.92 -48.34
N ALA A 25 -13.50 4.05 -49.46
CA ALA A 25 -13.87 4.94 -50.56
C ALA A 25 -14.95 4.44 -51.53
N PHE A 26 -15.32 3.16 -51.43
CA PHE A 26 -16.18 2.47 -52.39
C PHE A 26 -17.23 1.62 -51.68
N SER A 27 -18.25 1.15 -52.41
CA SER A 27 -19.25 0.22 -51.88
C SER A 27 -18.66 -1.09 -51.36
N THR A 28 -17.41 -1.40 -51.71
CA THR A 28 -16.63 -2.52 -51.19
C THR A 28 -15.31 -2.02 -50.57
N PRO A 29 -15.13 -2.17 -49.25
CA PRO A 29 -13.85 -1.92 -48.59
C PRO A 29 -12.74 -2.82 -49.14
N GLY A 30 -11.50 -2.34 -49.09
CA GLY A 30 -10.33 -3.11 -49.53
C GLY A 30 -9.01 -2.39 -49.27
N ASN A 31 -7.89 -3.10 -49.44
CA ASN A 31 -6.56 -2.48 -49.34
C ASN A 31 -6.28 -1.55 -50.54
N ASP A 32 -5.25 -0.70 -50.39
CA ASP A 32 -4.67 0.13 -51.44
C ASP A 32 -5.69 1.06 -52.14
N ARG A 33 -6.69 1.53 -51.39
CA ARG A 33 -7.77 2.39 -51.90
C ARG A 33 -8.26 3.35 -50.84
N GLY A 34 -8.88 4.44 -51.27
CA GLY A 34 -9.26 5.50 -50.36
C GLY A 34 -9.78 6.75 -51.06
N THR A 35 -9.98 7.81 -50.27
CA THR A 35 -10.32 9.14 -50.77
C THR A 35 -9.32 10.16 -50.27
N LEU A 36 -9.16 11.22 -51.06
CA LEU A 36 -8.43 12.43 -50.73
C LEU A 36 -9.43 13.59 -50.81
N VAL A 37 -9.60 14.29 -49.71
CA VAL A 37 -10.31 15.57 -49.65
C VAL A 37 -9.27 16.65 -49.42
N ILE A 38 -9.19 17.61 -50.35
CA ILE A 38 -8.30 18.76 -50.22
C ILE A 38 -9.16 19.97 -49.85
N ALA A 39 -8.79 20.70 -48.80
CA ALA A 39 -9.57 21.83 -48.31
C ALA A 39 -9.95 22.83 -49.42
N GLY A 40 -11.24 23.13 -49.56
CA GLY A 40 -11.75 24.05 -50.59
C GLY A 40 -11.86 23.45 -52.00
N SER A 41 -11.64 22.15 -52.17
CA SER A 41 -11.81 21.45 -53.44
C SER A 41 -12.69 20.19 -53.30
N GLY A 42 -12.91 19.48 -54.41
CA GLY A 42 -13.71 18.26 -54.45
C GLY A 42 -13.00 17.02 -53.91
N LEU A 43 -13.76 15.93 -53.77
CA LEU A 43 -13.28 14.63 -53.33
C LEU A 43 -12.66 13.84 -54.49
N ILE A 44 -11.49 13.23 -54.27
CA ILE A 44 -10.81 12.35 -55.21
C ILE A 44 -10.75 10.95 -54.62
N SER A 45 -11.36 9.96 -55.26
CA SER A 45 -11.16 8.55 -54.89
C SER A 45 -9.93 7.97 -55.59
N PHE A 46 -9.25 7.03 -54.93
CA PHE A 46 -8.12 6.28 -55.48
C PHE A 46 -8.23 4.77 -55.21
N GLU A 47 -7.70 3.95 -56.11
CA GLU A 47 -7.60 2.50 -55.99
C GLU A 47 -6.28 1.97 -56.58
N ASN A 48 -5.85 0.79 -56.10
CA ASN A 48 -4.57 0.16 -56.44
C ASN A 48 -3.35 1.09 -56.21
N ILE A 49 -3.44 1.95 -55.19
CA ILE A 49 -2.37 2.84 -54.73
C ILE A 49 -1.80 2.29 -53.44
N LYS A 50 -0.52 1.92 -53.48
CA LYS A 50 0.17 1.25 -52.37
C LYS A 50 0.78 2.22 -51.37
N SER A 51 1.10 3.44 -51.81
CA SER A 51 1.69 4.47 -50.95
C SER A 51 1.02 5.81 -51.18
N ILE A 52 0.82 6.58 -50.12
CA ILE A 52 0.38 7.98 -50.22
C ILE A 52 1.38 8.90 -49.54
N THR A 53 1.58 10.07 -50.13
CA THR A 53 2.44 11.11 -49.59
C THR A 53 1.65 12.39 -49.37
N GLY A 54 1.80 12.99 -48.20
CA GLY A 54 1.25 14.28 -47.83
C GLY A 54 1.80 15.45 -48.65
N GLY A 55 1.18 16.61 -48.44
CA GLY A 55 1.65 17.90 -48.91
C GLY A 55 2.75 18.46 -47.98
N THR A 56 2.88 19.79 -47.98
CA THR A 56 3.75 20.51 -47.04
C THR A 56 3.01 21.05 -45.82
N ASN A 57 1.68 20.96 -45.81
CA ASN A 57 0.82 21.44 -44.73
C ASN A 57 0.32 20.24 -43.92
N ALA A 58 -0.40 20.48 -42.83
CA ALA A 58 -0.95 19.41 -42.01
C ALA A 58 -1.87 18.48 -42.81
N ASP A 59 -1.55 17.19 -42.79
CA ASP A 59 -2.31 16.12 -43.43
C ASP A 59 -2.90 15.14 -42.41
N ASN A 60 -4.14 14.74 -42.62
CA ASN A 60 -4.86 13.80 -41.77
C ASN A 60 -5.05 12.47 -42.50
N PHE A 61 -4.48 11.40 -41.96
CA PHE A 61 -4.62 10.04 -42.44
C PHE A 61 -5.61 9.28 -41.55
N ILE A 62 -6.75 8.90 -42.13
CA ILE A 62 -7.91 8.33 -41.44
C ILE A 62 -8.15 6.91 -41.96
N PHE A 63 -7.96 5.88 -41.12
CA PHE A 63 -8.32 4.51 -41.51
C PHE A 63 -9.80 4.26 -41.27
N GLY A 64 -10.50 3.74 -42.27
CA GLY A 64 -11.93 3.43 -42.20
C GLY A 64 -12.28 2.03 -41.70
N GLY A 65 -11.28 1.18 -41.44
CA GLY A 65 -11.47 -0.22 -41.07
C GLY A 65 -10.17 -1.03 -41.12
N ALA A 66 -10.30 -2.35 -41.21
CA ALA A 66 -9.22 -3.34 -41.32
C ALA A 66 -8.34 -3.27 -42.59
N GLN A 67 -8.42 -2.17 -43.34
CA GLN A 67 -7.76 -2.03 -44.62
C GLN A 67 -6.45 -1.29 -44.45
N ARG A 68 -5.51 -1.54 -45.35
CA ARG A 68 -4.18 -0.91 -45.31
C ARG A 68 -3.69 -0.44 -46.66
N LEU A 69 -2.64 0.36 -46.61
CA LEU A 69 -1.73 0.60 -47.73
C LEU A 69 -0.57 -0.41 -47.62
N THR A 70 -0.33 -1.15 -48.70
CA THR A 70 0.64 -2.27 -48.75
C THR A 70 2.04 -1.86 -49.21
N GLY A 71 2.24 -0.57 -49.50
CA GLY A 71 3.54 0.00 -49.83
C GLY A 71 4.46 0.12 -48.61
N ASN A 72 5.71 0.49 -48.88
CA ASN A 72 6.72 0.74 -47.85
C ASN A 72 7.56 2.00 -48.18
N PRO A 73 7.37 3.13 -47.48
CA PRO A 73 6.30 3.35 -46.51
C PRO A 73 4.91 3.30 -47.17
N GLY A 74 3.89 2.88 -46.43
CA GLY A 74 2.50 2.98 -46.87
C GLY A 74 2.01 4.43 -46.81
N ILE A 75 2.40 5.15 -45.76
CA ILE A 75 2.07 6.57 -45.54
C ILE A 75 3.35 7.37 -45.35
N ASP A 76 3.43 8.50 -46.03
CA ASP A 76 4.47 9.50 -45.83
C ASP A 76 3.78 10.84 -45.56
N GLY A 77 3.93 11.38 -44.34
CA GLY A 77 3.37 12.68 -43.99
C GLY A 77 4.06 13.85 -44.70
N ASN A 78 5.31 13.69 -45.12
CA ASN A 78 6.13 14.73 -45.74
C ASN A 78 6.25 15.99 -44.84
N GLY A 79 5.62 17.12 -45.19
CA GLY A 79 5.73 18.34 -44.40
C GLY A 79 4.58 18.53 -43.41
N GLY A 80 4.67 19.55 -42.57
CA GLY A 80 3.58 19.94 -41.68
C GLY A 80 3.45 19.08 -40.41
N THR A 81 2.31 19.23 -39.74
CA THR A 81 1.95 18.43 -38.54
C THR A 81 0.91 17.41 -38.96
N ASN A 82 1.34 16.17 -39.09
CA ASN A 82 0.52 15.12 -39.66
C ASN A 82 -0.16 14.28 -38.58
N LEU A 83 -1.44 13.99 -38.81
CA LEU A 83 -2.30 13.23 -37.91
C LEU A 83 -2.56 11.84 -38.49
N LEU A 84 -2.35 10.83 -37.67
CA LEU A 84 -2.76 9.46 -37.94
C LEU A 84 -3.89 9.08 -36.97
N THR A 85 -5.07 8.77 -37.51
CA THR A 85 -6.28 8.47 -36.72
C THR A 85 -7.21 7.48 -37.41
N GLY A 86 -8.22 7.00 -36.70
CA GLY A 86 -9.26 6.12 -37.23
C GLY A 86 -10.54 6.89 -37.51
N ALA A 87 -11.41 6.34 -38.36
CA ALA A 87 -12.75 6.86 -38.57
C ALA A 87 -13.61 6.71 -37.31
N THR A 88 -14.49 7.70 -37.07
CA THR A 88 -15.44 7.71 -35.95
C THR A 88 -16.32 6.44 -35.95
N GLY A 89 -16.51 5.85 -34.78
CA GLY A 89 -17.34 4.65 -34.59
C GLY A 89 -16.60 3.32 -34.70
N GLN A 90 -15.29 3.33 -34.96
CA GLN A 90 -14.46 2.13 -34.82
C GLN A 90 -14.20 1.79 -33.34
N THR A 91 -14.11 0.50 -33.04
CA THR A 91 -13.95 -0.02 -31.68
C THR A 91 -12.48 -0.19 -31.27
N ASN A 92 -11.60 -0.45 -32.24
CA ASN A 92 -10.15 -0.62 -32.06
C ASN A 92 -9.45 0.14 -33.19
N PHE A 93 -8.44 0.97 -32.88
CA PHE A 93 -7.71 1.67 -33.93
C PHE A 93 -6.30 1.10 -34.20
N PHE A 94 -5.43 0.94 -33.19
CA PHE A 94 -4.07 0.44 -33.46
C PHE A 94 -3.32 -0.16 -32.28
N ASP A 95 -2.40 -1.07 -32.61
CA ASP A 95 -1.11 -1.22 -31.91
C ASP A 95 -0.04 -0.55 -32.80
N LEU A 96 0.61 0.49 -32.28
CA LEU A 96 1.65 1.25 -32.98
C LEU A 96 3.01 0.83 -32.45
N SER A 97 3.93 0.42 -33.32
CA SER A 97 5.33 0.17 -32.96
C SER A 97 6.22 1.14 -33.71
N LEU A 98 6.99 1.96 -32.99
CA LEU A 98 7.81 2.97 -33.62
C LEU A 98 9.22 2.44 -33.94
N SER A 99 9.77 2.85 -35.08
CA SER A 99 11.14 2.52 -35.48
C SER A 99 12.15 3.52 -34.88
N ALA A 100 13.43 3.37 -35.20
CA ALA A 100 14.52 4.18 -34.63
C ALA A 100 14.61 5.62 -35.20
N THR A 101 13.82 5.98 -36.22
CA THR A 101 13.91 7.23 -36.99
C THR A 101 12.68 8.14 -36.82
N ASP A 102 12.81 9.40 -37.26
CA ASP A 102 11.85 10.52 -37.10
C ASP A 102 10.39 10.13 -37.36
N ASN A 103 9.66 9.80 -36.28
CA ASN A 103 8.23 9.49 -36.31
C ASN A 103 7.84 8.39 -37.31
N GLU A 104 8.73 7.42 -37.51
CA GLU A 104 8.47 6.25 -38.31
C GLU A 104 7.96 5.11 -37.44
N GLY A 105 7.10 4.27 -38.02
CA GLY A 105 6.64 3.07 -37.34
C GLY A 105 5.75 2.20 -38.19
N ASP A 106 5.33 1.11 -37.57
CA ASP A 106 4.36 0.16 -38.07
C ASP A 106 3.07 0.31 -37.27
N MET A 107 1.96 0.52 -37.97
CA MET A 107 0.62 0.47 -37.41
C MET A 107 0.01 -0.89 -37.71
N THR A 108 -0.35 -1.61 -36.66
CA THR A 108 -1.15 -2.83 -36.74
C THR A 108 -2.61 -2.52 -36.43
N ILE A 109 -3.50 -2.73 -37.39
CA ILE A 109 -4.94 -2.47 -37.24
C ILE A 109 -5.62 -3.78 -36.87
N ASN A 110 -6.29 -3.82 -35.71
CA ASN A 110 -6.76 -5.07 -35.09
C ASN A 110 -8.30 -5.24 -35.05
N PRO A 111 -8.92 -5.67 -36.17
CA PRO A 111 -10.20 -6.36 -36.14
C PRO A 111 -10.05 -7.80 -36.71
N GLY A 112 -9.58 -8.72 -35.88
CA GLY A 112 -9.60 -10.17 -36.15
C GLY A 112 -8.32 -10.77 -36.75
N THR A 113 -7.75 -10.17 -37.80
CA THR A 113 -6.44 -10.58 -38.34
C THR A 113 -5.53 -9.36 -38.45
N PRO A 114 -4.36 -9.34 -37.77
CA PRO A 114 -3.45 -8.21 -37.81
C PRO A 114 -3.06 -7.82 -39.23
N VAL A 115 -3.25 -6.54 -39.57
CA VAL A 115 -2.74 -5.95 -40.81
C VAL A 115 -1.82 -4.78 -40.48
N THR A 116 -0.61 -4.81 -41.05
CA THR A 116 0.42 -3.80 -40.80
C THR A 116 0.58 -2.86 -41.98
N THR A 117 0.72 -1.56 -41.70
CA THR A 117 1.12 -0.52 -42.65
C THR A 117 2.20 0.35 -42.01
N SER A 118 3.26 0.63 -42.76
CA SER A 118 4.34 1.49 -42.27
C SER A 118 4.03 2.96 -42.57
N PHE A 119 4.45 3.85 -41.68
CA PHE A 119 4.33 5.29 -41.83
C PHE A 119 5.65 5.99 -41.52
N ILE A 120 5.85 7.16 -42.14
CA ILE A 120 6.90 8.13 -41.80
C ILE A 120 6.29 9.53 -41.66
N ASP A 121 6.98 10.42 -40.96
CA ASP A 121 6.64 11.83 -40.82
C ASP A 121 5.26 12.11 -40.17
N ILE A 122 4.89 11.36 -39.12
CA ILE A 122 3.63 11.52 -38.37
C ILE A 122 3.85 12.14 -36.98
N GLN A 123 3.37 13.36 -36.74
CA GLN A 123 3.62 14.07 -35.46
C GLN A 123 2.52 13.85 -34.41
N LYS A 124 1.33 13.39 -34.82
CA LYS A 124 0.21 13.16 -33.91
C LYS A 124 -0.50 11.85 -34.22
N VAL A 125 -0.76 11.08 -33.18
CA VAL A 125 -1.58 9.86 -33.26
C VAL A 125 -2.77 10.00 -32.33
N VAL A 126 -3.96 9.69 -32.84
CA VAL A 126 -5.19 9.75 -32.03
C VAL A 126 -5.92 8.43 -32.15
N GLY A 127 -5.98 7.69 -31.03
CA GLY A 127 -6.81 6.50 -30.86
C GLY A 127 -8.29 6.82 -31.10
N VAL A 128 -9.06 5.86 -31.60
CA VAL A 128 -10.53 5.94 -31.62
C VAL A 128 -11.12 4.74 -30.89
N GLY A 129 -12.38 4.87 -30.45
CA GLY A 129 -13.00 3.86 -29.59
C GLY A 129 -12.51 3.95 -28.15
N VAL A 130 -12.42 2.80 -27.49
CA VAL A 130 -11.99 2.70 -26.09
C VAL A 130 -10.46 2.79 -26.01
N ALA A 131 -9.93 3.69 -25.16
CA ALA A 131 -8.50 3.92 -25.01
C ALA A 131 -7.71 2.64 -24.69
N THR A 132 -8.28 1.75 -23.88
CA THR A 132 -7.67 0.45 -23.50
C THR A 132 -7.45 -0.51 -24.66
N ASN A 133 -7.98 -0.21 -25.86
CA ASN A 133 -7.75 -0.98 -27.08
C ASN A 133 -6.70 -0.35 -28.00
N ASN A 134 -6.10 0.77 -27.59
CA ASN A 134 -5.09 1.48 -28.36
C ASN A 134 -3.75 1.40 -27.61
N THR A 135 -2.72 0.90 -28.29
CA THR A 135 -1.39 0.71 -27.71
C THR A 135 -0.36 1.53 -28.48
N LEU A 136 0.48 2.26 -27.76
CA LEU A 136 1.67 2.89 -28.31
C LEU A 136 2.91 2.21 -27.71
N GLN A 137 3.65 1.51 -28.57
CA GLN A 137 4.99 1.04 -28.27
C GLN A 137 6.03 2.11 -28.65
N GLY A 138 7.02 2.30 -27.78
CA GLY A 138 8.11 3.24 -27.97
C GLY A 138 8.98 2.92 -29.20
N ARG A 139 9.89 3.84 -29.51
CA ARG A 139 10.90 3.59 -30.56
C ARG A 139 11.85 2.49 -30.11
N ASN A 140 12.52 1.82 -31.05
CA ASN A 140 13.63 0.90 -30.78
C ASN A 140 14.92 1.63 -30.29
N THR A 141 14.75 2.60 -29.41
CA THR A 141 15.76 3.42 -28.73
C THR A 141 15.29 3.65 -27.30
N SER A 142 16.09 4.29 -26.45
CA SER A 142 15.54 4.78 -25.18
C SER A 142 14.43 5.79 -25.41
N ASN A 143 13.32 5.66 -24.67
CA ASN A 143 12.21 6.59 -24.76
C ASN A 143 11.91 7.29 -23.43
N THR A 144 11.29 8.45 -23.55
CA THR A 144 10.60 9.13 -22.47
C THR A 144 9.18 9.42 -22.91
N PHE A 145 8.22 8.73 -22.31
CA PHE A 145 6.79 9.03 -22.46
C PHE A 145 6.42 10.07 -21.40
N LEU A 146 5.92 11.23 -21.81
CA LEU A 146 5.30 12.20 -20.91
C LEU A 146 3.79 11.98 -20.91
N ILE A 147 3.19 11.64 -19.77
CA ILE A 147 1.75 11.47 -19.57
C ILE A 147 1.24 12.66 -18.77
N ASN A 148 0.62 13.63 -19.46
CA ASN A 148 0.20 14.92 -18.90
C ASN A 148 -1.32 15.10 -18.81
N ASN A 149 -2.08 14.10 -19.26
CA ASN A 149 -3.51 13.98 -19.09
C ASN A 149 -3.88 12.49 -19.17
N THR A 150 -5.15 12.15 -18.94
CA THR A 150 -5.62 10.76 -19.10
C THR A 150 -5.47 10.32 -20.56
N ASP A 151 -4.78 9.20 -20.78
CA ASP A 151 -4.55 8.54 -22.08
C ASP A 151 -3.94 9.46 -23.14
N LYS A 152 -3.13 10.44 -22.70
CA LYS A 152 -2.60 11.49 -23.55
C LYS A 152 -1.22 11.98 -23.09
N GLY A 153 -0.41 12.32 -24.08
CA GLY A 153 0.97 12.71 -23.82
C GLY A 153 1.81 12.96 -25.05
N ASP A 154 3.12 12.92 -24.86
CA ASP A 154 4.11 12.96 -25.93
C ASP A 154 5.27 12.01 -25.68
N LEU A 155 5.95 11.65 -26.77
CA LEU A 155 7.12 10.80 -26.78
C LEU A 155 8.36 11.65 -27.09
N ASN A 156 9.40 11.50 -26.28
CA ASN A 156 10.72 12.13 -26.45
C ASN A 156 10.66 13.65 -26.63
N SER A 157 9.93 14.36 -25.75
CA SER A 157 9.81 15.83 -25.77
C SER A 157 9.21 16.36 -27.08
N SER A 158 7.97 15.97 -27.36
CA SER A 158 7.11 16.42 -28.48
C SER A 158 7.47 15.95 -29.90
N THR A 159 8.33 14.95 -30.07
CA THR A 159 8.53 14.34 -31.42
C THR A 159 7.23 13.77 -31.97
N LEU A 160 6.48 13.06 -31.13
CA LEU A 160 5.17 12.48 -31.43
C LEU A 160 4.24 12.70 -30.25
N THR A 161 3.04 13.21 -30.50
CA THR A 161 1.98 13.37 -29.50
C THR A 161 0.93 12.27 -29.65
N PHE A 162 0.39 11.80 -28.54
CA PHE A 162 -0.65 10.77 -28.53
C PHE A 162 -1.88 11.22 -27.72
N GLU A 163 -3.07 10.82 -28.18
CA GLU A 163 -4.34 11.03 -27.47
C GLU A 163 -5.22 9.79 -27.60
N ASN A 164 -6.01 9.50 -26.56
CA ASN A 164 -6.88 8.32 -26.48
C ASN A 164 -6.10 6.99 -26.65
N VAL A 165 -4.91 6.94 -26.04
CA VAL A 165 -4.04 5.75 -26.01
C VAL A 165 -3.95 5.28 -24.56
N GLY A 166 -4.64 4.19 -24.25
CA GLY A 166 -4.74 3.67 -22.89
C GLY A 166 -3.59 2.75 -22.50
N ASN A 167 -2.89 2.16 -23.47
CA ASN A 167 -1.74 1.28 -23.19
C ASN A 167 -0.44 1.88 -23.72
N LEU A 168 0.60 1.88 -22.89
CA LEU A 168 1.96 2.21 -23.31
C LEU A 168 2.87 1.02 -23.10
N THR A 169 3.71 0.75 -24.09
CA THR A 169 4.75 -0.28 -24.02
C THR A 169 6.10 0.35 -24.34
N GLY A 170 7.11 0.02 -23.55
CA GLY A 170 8.51 0.35 -23.83
C GLY A 170 9.05 -0.51 -24.98
N ASN A 171 10.32 -0.83 -24.89
CA ASN A 171 11.01 -1.70 -25.83
C ASN A 171 12.19 -2.39 -25.12
N SER A 172 13.09 -3.00 -25.89
CA SER A 172 14.30 -3.63 -25.32
C SER A 172 15.33 -2.66 -24.71
N GLN A 173 15.15 -1.35 -24.86
CA GLN A 173 16.02 -0.29 -24.33
C GLN A 173 15.43 0.35 -23.07
N ASN A 174 16.20 1.22 -22.41
CA ASN A 174 15.72 1.90 -21.21
C ASN A 174 14.61 2.90 -21.53
N ASP A 175 13.48 2.79 -20.85
CA ASP A 175 12.32 3.66 -21.05
C ASP A 175 11.89 4.37 -19.76
N VAL A 176 11.43 5.60 -19.88
CA VAL A 176 10.92 6.42 -18.77
C VAL A 176 9.48 6.80 -19.02
N PHE A 177 8.58 6.41 -18.12
CA PHE A 177 7.17 6.79 -18.12
C PHE A 177 6.95 7.90 -17.10
N LYS A 178 6.96 9.13 -17.58
CA LYS A 178 6.92 10.34 -16.76
C LYS A 178 5.50 10.88 -16.64
N PHE A 179 4.93 10.85 -15.43
CA PHE A 179 3.61 11.37 -15.14
C PHE A 179 3.67 12.82 -14.66
N SER A 180 2.86 13.68 -15.28
CA SER A 180 2.62 15.06 -14.87
C SER A 180 1.12 15.26 -14.65
N ASN A 181 0.61 14.69 -13.55
CA ASN A 181 -0.81 14.62 -13.22
C ASN A 181 -1.70 13.93 -14.28
N GLY A 182 -1.09 13.16 -15.20
CA GLY A 182 -1.81 12.31 -16.15
C GLY A 182 -2.09 10.91 -15.59
N SER A 183 -2.78 10.08 -16.38
CA SER A 183 -3.06 8.69 -16.04
C SER A 183 -3.23 7.83 -17.29
N LEU A 184 -3.18 6.52 -17.15
CA LEU A 184 -3.51 5.54 -18.19
C LEU A 184 -4.69 4.68 -17.75
N THR A 185 -5.71 4.59 -18.60
CA THR A 185 -6.87 3.73 -18.37
C THR A 185 -6.56 2.26 -18.64
N GLY A 186 -5.59 1.99 -19.52
CA GLY A 186 -5.06 0.67 -19.83
C GLY A 186 -3.76 0.36 -19.08
N ASN A 187 -2.90 -0.44 -19.71
CA ASN A 187 -1.73 -1.05 -19.09
C ASN A 187 -0.44 -0.27 -19.38
N LEU A 188 0.56 -0.44 -18.53
CA LEU A 188 1.90 0.11 -18.72
C LEU A 188 2.90 -1.05 -18.63
N ASP A 189 3.70 -1.21 -19.67
CA ASP A 189 4.69 -2.27 -19.76
C ASP A 189 6.04 -1.68 -20.17
N GLY A 190 7.08 -1.82 -19.35
CA GLY A 190 8.44 -1.42 -19.73
C GLY A 190 9.05 -2.30 -20.83
N ASP A 191 8.48 -3.48 -21.08
CA ASP A 191 9.00 -4.53 -21.95
C ASP A 191 10.40 -5.03 -21.51
N GLY A 192 11.48 -4.50 -22.09
CA GLY A 192 12.84 -4.83 -21.73
C GLY A 192 13.60 -3.64 -21.17
N GLY A 193 14.94 -3.71 -21.20
CA GLY A 193 15.80 -2.65 -20.69
C GLY A 193 15.64 -2.40 -19.18
N ILE A 194 16.14 -1.24 -18.73
CA ILE A 194 15.84 -0.73 -17.38
C ILE A 194 14.78 0.35 -17.53
N SER A 195 13.60 0.09 -17.00
CA SER A 195 12.44 0.96 -17.14
C SER A 195 12.06 1.68 -15.83
N GLU A 196 11.68 2.95 -15.94
CA GLU A 196 11.37 3.82 -14.80
C GLU A 196 9.95 4.41 -14.92
N ILE A 197 9.17 4.36 -13.83
CA ILE A 197 8.03 5.25 -13.62
C ILE A 197 8.54 6.49 -12.87
N ASP A 198 8.34 7.67 -13.43
CA ASP A 198 8.76 8.96 -12.87
C ASP A 198 7.53 9.83 -12.60
N THR A 199 7.23 10.11 -11.33
CA THR A 199 6.11 10.96 -10.91
C THR A 199 6.55 12.33 -10.40
N THR A 200 7.82 12.72 -10.62
CA THR A 200 8.43 13.97 -10.10
C THR A 200 7.71 15.26 -10.51
N LEU A 201 6.89 15.23 -11.57
CA LEU A 201 6.10 16.37 -12.04
C LEU A 201 4.63 16.34 -11.60
N SER A 202 4.24 15.34 -10.81
CA SER A 202 2.89 15.20 -10.31
C SER A 202 2.78 15.81 -8.91
N THR A 203 1.55 16.17 -8.54
CA THR A 203 1.23 16.92 -7.32
C THR A 203 -0.04 16.37 -6.68
N GLY A 204 -0.25 16.64 -5.39
CA GLY A 204 -1.41 16.12 -4.66
C GLY A 204 -1.14 14.71 -4.14
N SER A 205 -2.17 13.86 -4.11
CA SER A 205 -2.04 12.46 -3.68
C SER A 205 -2.06 11.54 -4.90
N LEU A 206 -1.15 10.57 -4.95
CA LEU A 206 -1.01 9.64 -6.06
C LEU A 206 -0.92 8.22 -5.55
N SER A 207 -1.61 7.31 -6.23
CA SER A 207 -1.48 5.87 -5.99
C SER A 207 -0.78 5.24 -7.18
N ILE A 208 0.26 4.47 -6.91
CA ILE A 208 0.98 3.64 -7.88
C ILE A 208 0.74 2.20 -7.45
N SER A 209 -0.13 1.51 -8.18
CA SER A 209 -0.53 0.15 -7.86
C SER A 209 0.14 -0.81 -8.82
N MET A 210 0.98 -1.71 -8.30
CA MET A 210 1.51 -2.84 -9.08
C MET A 210 0.41 -3.77 -9.57
N PRO A 211 -0.61 -4.12 -8.75
CA PRO A 211 -1.81 -4.78 -9.29
C PRO A 211 -2.63 -3.77 -10.10
N GLY A 212 -3.20 -4.22 -11.21
CA GLY A 212 -4.05 -3.40 -12.06
C GLY A 212 -5.30 -2.86 -11.36
N GLY A 213 -5.88 -1.79 -11.90
CA GLY A 213 -7.23 -1.32 -11.52
C GLY A 213 -7.32 -0.18 -10.50
N VAL A 214 -6.21 0.33 -9.95
CA VAL A 214 -6.21 1.48 -9.02
C VAL A 214 -5.01 2.40 -9.28
N GLY A 215 -5.22 3.72 -9.27
CA GLY A 215 -4.13 4.71 -9.32
C GLY A 215 -3.82 5.27 -10.71
N ILE A 216 -2.55 5.60 -10.96
CA ILE A 216 -2.10 6.27 -12.20
C ILE A 216 -2.18 5.36 -13.44
N VAL A 217 -2.26 4.04 -13.25
CA VAL A 217 -2.47 3.03 -14.29
C VAL A 217 -3.60 2.12 -13.82
N SER A 218 -4.71 2.06 -14.57
CA SER A 218 -5.91 1.32 -14.17
C SER A 218 -6.26 0.13 -15.05
N GLY A 219 -5.40 -0.24 -15.99
CA GLY A 219 -5.60 -1.42 -16.84
C GLY A 219 -5.59 -2.72 -16.05
N SER A 220 -6.19 -3.76 -16.62
CA SER A 220 -6.39 -5.04 -15.93
C SER A 220 -5.10 -5.82 -15.66
N THR A 221 -4.08 -5.69 -16.51
CA THR A 221 -2.75 -6.28 -16.24
C THR A 221 -1.89 -5.34 -15.40
N GLY A 222 -2.18 -4.04 -15.44
CA GLY A 222 -1.56 -3.02 -14.61
C GLY A 222 -0.18 -2.62 -15.11
N ILE A 223 0.76 -2.52 -14.17
CA ILE A 223 2.16 -2.15 -14.39
C ILE A 223 3.00 -3.42 -14.52
N LEU A 224 3.82 -3.52 -15.57
CA LEU A 224 4.70 -4.65 -15.86
C LEU A 224 6.11 -4.17 -16.23
N ASN A 225 7.11 -5.00 -15.92
CA ASN A 225 8.51 -4.82 -16.34
C ASN A 225 9.08 -3.42 -16.00
N ILE A 226 8.92 -3.00 -14.74
CA ILE A 226 9.45 -1.73 -14.22
C ILE A 226 10.52 -2.02 -13.16
N ASP A 227 11.69 -1.43 -13.33
CA ASP A 227 12.83 -1.59 -12.41
C ASP A 227 12.87 -0.51 -11.34
N THR A 228 12.37 0.69 -11.64
CA THR A 228 12.43 1.86 -10.75
C THR A 228 11.12 2.63 -10.73
N ILE A 229 10.67 2.98 -9.53
CA ILE A 229 9.54 3.87 -9.29
C ILE A 229 10.07 5.08 -8.52
N ARG A 230 9.97 6.26 -9.12
CA ARG A 230 10.45 7.52 -8.54
C ARG A 230 9.29 8.45 -8.24
N GLY A 231 9.14 8.74 -6.95
CA GLY A 231 8.27 9.76 -6.38
C GLY A 231 8.80 11.17 -6.53
N GLY A 232 8.05 12.13 -6.01
CA GLY A 232 8.25 13.55 -6.28
C GLY A 232 7.84 14.45 -5.12
N VAL A 233 7.05 15.47 -5.44
CA VAL A 233 6.47 16.41 -4.48
C VAL A 233 5.02 16.05 -4.12
N ALA A 234 4.43 15.08 -4.82
CA ALA A 234 3.14 14.52 -4.43
C ALA A 234 3.34 13.59 -3.24
N ASN A 235 2.24 13.23 -2.58
CA ASN A 235 2.21 12.19 -1.58
C ASN A 235 1.93 10.87 -2.31
N GLU A 236 2.98 10.08 -2.56
CA GLU A 236 2.86 8.81 -3.28
C GLU A 236 2.56 7.63 -2.34
N THR A 237 1.56 6.82 -2.70
CA THR A 237 1.33 5.49 -2.12
C THR A 237 1.67 4.42 -3.14
N LEU A 238 2.66 3.58 -2.85
CA LEU A 238 3.02 2.41 -3.64
C LEU A 238 2.35 1.17 -3.05
N ILE A 239 1.53 0.51 -3.87
CA ILE A 239 0.78 -0.69 -3.49
C ILE A 239 1.41 -1.91 -4.17
N GLY A 240 1.85 -2.88 -3.36
CA GLY A 240 2.40 -4.16 -3.84
C GLY A 240 1.34 -5.07 -4.46
N ARG A 241 1.80 -6.13 -5.12
CA ARG A 241 0.90 -7.19 -5.62
C ARG A 241 0.34 -8.03 -4.47
N ASP A 242 -0.72 -8.76 -4.77
CA ASP A 242 -1.30 -9.81 -3.91
C ASP A 242 -0.42 -11.06 -3.83
N GLU A 243 0.84 -10.86 -3.46
CA GLU A 243 1.90 -11.85 -3.37
C GLU A 243 2.68 -11.64 -2.07
N ILE A 244 3.43 -12.67 -1.66
CA ILE A 244 4.40 -12.48 -0.59
C ILE A 244 5.46 -11.51 -1.07
N THR A 245 5.53 -10.33 -0.45
CA THR A 245 6.45 -9.26 -0.85
C THR A 245 7.38 -8.88 0.31
N ILE A 246 8.65 -8.68 -0.01
CA ILE A 246 9.65 -8.18 0.94
C ILE A 246 10.00 -6.75 0.56
N TRP A 247 9.74 -5.81 1.45
CA TRP A 247 10.06 -4.40 1.33
C TRP A 247 11.30 -4.10 2.17
N ASN A 248 12.37 -3.62 1.56
CA ASN A 248 13.58 -3.18 2.25
C ASN A 248 13.69 -1.66 2.19
N ILE A 249 13.45 -1.00 3.33
CA ILE A 249 13.52 0.45 3.49
C ILE A 249 14.90 0.78 4.04
N THR A 250 15.76 1.35 3.19
CA THR A 250 17.21 1.51 3.49
C THR A 250 17.60 2.96 3.76
N SER A 251 16.78 3.90 3.29
CA SER A 251 16.89 5.34 3.51
C SER A 251 15.48 5.95 3.56
N SER A 252 15.37 7.23 3.93
CA SER A 252 14.07 7.90 3.98
C SER A 252 13.33 7.77 2.65
N ASN A 253 12.11 7.21 2.72
CA ASN A 253 11.20 6.98 1.59
C ASN A 253 11.83 6.23 0.40
N THR A 254 12.88 5.44 0.66
CA THR A 254 13.71 4.84 -0.40
C THR A 254 14.12 3.43 -0.04
N GLY A 255 14.07 2.54 -1.04
CA GLY A 255 14.30 1.13 -0.82
C GLY A 255 14.05 0.27 -2.05
N THR A 256 13.82 -1.01 -1.80
CA THR A 256 13.38 -1.97 -2.82
C THR A 256 12.20 -2.78 -2.32
N PHE A 257 11.39 -3.30 -3.22
CA PHE A 257 10.50 -4.41 -2.93
C PHE A 257 10.78 -5.58 -3.86
N SER A 258 10.54 -6.79 -3.38
CA SER A 258 10.74 -8.00 -4.16
C SER A 258 9.62 -9.02 -3.95
N ASN A 259 9.10 -9.56 -5.05
CA ASN A 259 8.10 -10.64 -5.08
C ASN A 259 8.40 -11.59 -6.27
N ILE A 260 7.53 -12.56 -6.53
CA ILE A 260 7.77 -13.58 -7.56
C ILE A 260 7.55 -13.00 -8.96
N THR A 261 6.51 -12.18 -9.13
CA THR A 261 6.09 -11.66 -10.44
C THR A 261 6.96 -10.50 -10.93
N ASP A 262 7.25 -9.52 -10.08
CA ASP A 262 7.95 -8.28 -10.45
C ASP A 262 9.47 -8.39 -10.25
N GLY A 263 9.97 -9.45 -9.62
CA GLY A 263 11.38 -9.59 -9.31
C GLY A 263 11.81 -8.62 -8.21
N THR A 264 12.74 -7.71 -8.48
CA THR A 264 13.15 -6.66 -7.52
C THR A 264 13.03 -5.29 -8.16
N VAL A 265 12.25 -4.42 -7.52
CA VAL A 265 11.97 -3.07 -7.99
C VAL A 265 12.47 -2.06 -6.96
N SER A 266 13.15 -1.02 -7.43
CA SER A 266 13.60 0.08 -6.58
C SER A 266 12.52 1.14 -6.45
N PHE A 267 12.29 1.66 -5.25
CA PHE A 267 11.45 2.82 -5.02
C PHE A 267 12.24 3.97 -4.41
N ILE A 268 11.99 5.19 -4.86
CA ILE A 268 12.70 6.41 -4.45
C ILE A 268 11.67 7.48 -4.14
N ALA A 269 11.80 8.15 -2.99
CA ALA A 269 10.91 9.23 -2.57
C ALA A 269 9.41 8.83 -2.54
N ILE A 270 9.08 7.62 -2.10
CA ILE A 270 7.69 7.18 -1.91
C ILE A 270 7.27 7.34 -0.45
N ASP A 271 6.18 8.08 -0.22
CA ASP A 271 5.74 8.46 1.13
C ASP A 271 4.93 7.39 1.85
N SER A 272 4.30 6.45 1.16
CA SER A 272 3.55 5.36 1.79
C SER A 272 3.72 4.06 1.03
N LEU A 273 3.80 2.97 1.79
CA LEU A 273 3.87 1.62 1.25
C LEU A 273 2.66 0.84 1.73
N THR A 274 2.02 0.12 0.83
CA THR A 274 0.91 -0.78 1.14
C THR A 274 1.23 -2.18 0.62
N GLY A 275 1.14 -3.17 1.48
CA GLY A 275 1.24 -4.58 1.12
C GLY A 275 0.05 -5.07 0.30
N GLY A 276 0.09 -6.35 -0.06
CA GLY A 276 -0.98 -7.00 -0.82
C GLY A 276 -1.92 -7.80 0.08
N ASN A 277 -2.58 -8.79 -0.52
CA ASN A 277 -3.46 -9.72 0.21
C ASN A 277 -2.74 -10.87 0.92
N LEU A 278 -1.47 -11.12 0.63
CA LEU A 278 -0.66 -12.17 1.25
C LEU A 278 0.31 -11.55 2.26
N ARG A 279 1.11 -12.39 2.93
CA ARG A 279 2.08 -11.89 3.91
C ARG A 279 3.10 -10.95 3.27
N ASP A 280 3.19 -9.75 3.80
CA ASP A 280 4.24 -8.79 3.52
C ASP A 280 5.28 -8.72 4.66
N THR A 281 6.55 -8.52 4.32
CA THR A 281 7.62 -8.23 5.28
C THR A 281 8.25 -6.90 4.96
N PHE A 282 8.17 -5.96 5.91
CA PHE A 282 8.79 -4.65 5.83
C PHE A 282 10.03 -4.62 6.72
N ASN A 283 11.18 -4.37 6.13
CA ASN A 283 12.47 -4.30 6.82
C ASN A 283 13.00 -2.87 6.81
N ILE A 284 13.02 -2.23 7.97
CA ILE A 284 13.70 -0.95 8.16
C ILE A 284 15.16 -1.23 8.52
N THR A 285 16.08 -0.74 7.69
CA THR A 285 17.53 -0.93 7.87
C THR A 285 18.27 0.38 7.59
N GLY A 286 19.54 0.48 7.99
CA GLY A 286 20.36 1.66 7.70
C GLY A 286 19.77 2.94 8.29
N THR A 287 19.38 3.90 7.45
CA THR A 287 18.66 5.13 7.87
C THR A 287 17.22 5.15 7.36
N GLY A 288 16.69 3.96 7.04
CA GLY A 288 15.35 3.74 6.51
C GLY A 288 14.28 4.33 7.40
N SER A 289 13.33 5.02 6.78
CA SER A 289 12.11 5.50 7.44
C SER A 289 11.07 5.81 6.38
N ILE A 290 9.79 5.71 6.74
CA ILE A 290 8.70 6.31 5.98
C ILE A 290 8.27 7.56 6.74
N ASN A 291 8.29 8.71 6.08
CA ASN A 291 8.11 10.00 6.74
C ASN A 291 6.71 10.14 7.38
N ALA A 292 6.54 11.17 8.22
CA ALA A 292 5.30 11.38 8.97
C ALA A 292 4.05 11.72 8.13
N LEU A 293 4.20 12.01 6.83
CA LEU A 293 3.06 12.25 5.93
C LEU A 293 2.44 10.94 5.43
N GLY A 294 3.14 9.81 5.60
CA GLY A 294 2.64 8.52 5.22
C GLY A 294 2.86 7.43 6.27
N GLN A 295 2.75 6.20 5.81
CA GLN A 295 2.75 5.02 6.68
C GLN A 295 3.17 3.76 5.92
N ILE A 296 3.51 2.73 6.68
CA ILE A 296 3.51 1.34 6.24
C ILE A 296 2.13 0.76 6.53
N ASP A 297 1.41 0.33 5.51
CA ASP A 297 0.20 -0.46 5.65
C ASP A 297 0.51 -1.90 5.22
N GLY A 298 0.32 -2.85 6.13
CA GLY A 298 0.54 -4.27 5.81
C GLY A 298 -0.39 -4.81 4.73
N GLY A 299 -1.54 -4.18 4.49
CA GLY A 299 -2.61 -4.78 3.70
C GLY A 299 -3.32 -5.89 4.49
N ASP A 300 -3.84 -6.89 3.78
CA ASP A 300 -4.32 -8.11 4.45
C ASP A 300 -3.13 -9.03 4.76
N GLY A 301 -3.38 -10.26 5.23
CA GLY A 301 -2.31 -11.23 5.49
C GLY A 301 -1.69 -11.12 6.89
N ASP A 302 -0.64 -11.91 7.12
CA ASP A 302 0.09 -12.03 8.40
C ASP A 302 1.42 -11.28 8.31
N ASN A 303 1.37 -9.97 8.48
CA ASN A 303 2.44 -9.05 8.10
C ASN A 303 3.49 -8.90 9.18
N ILE A 304 4.72 -8.61 8.75
CA ILE A 304 5.90 -8.51 9.61
C ILE A 304 6.57 -7.16 9.40
N LEU A 305 6.83 -6.42 10.47
CA LEU A 305 7.70 -5.24 10.47
C LEU A 305 8.94 -5.51 11.30
N THR A 306 10.11 -5.33 10.70
CA THR A 306 11.41 -5.45 11.36
C THR A 306 12.13 -4.10 11.37
N ALA A 307 12.81 -3.78 12.47
CA ALA A 307 13.66 -2.58 12.56
C ALA A 307 15.07 -2.94 13.00
N VAL A 308 15.97 -3.10 12.02
CA VAL A 308 17.37 -3.47 12.22
C VAL A 308 18.26 -2.32 11.78
N VAL A 309 18.25 -1.25 12.58
CA VAL A 309 19.12 -0.09 12.40
C VAL A 309 20.38 -0.27 13.24
N ALA A 310 21.55 -0.28 12.60
CA ALA A 310 22.82 -0.59 13.26
C ALA A 310 23.06 0.30 14.50
N GLY A 311 23.28 -0.33 15.65
CA GLY A 311 23.58 0.35 16.92
C GLY A 311 22.43 1.17 17.52
N SER A 312 21.20 1.02 17.03
CA SER A 312 20.05 1.81 17.47
C SER A 312 19.01 0.95 18.16
N ALA A 313 18.75 1.28 19.42
CA ALA A 313 17.58 0.79 20.14
C ALA A 313 16.29 1.28 19.45
N ASN A 314 15.25 0.45 19.47
CA ASN A 314 13.95 0.84 18.93
C ASN A 314 12.94 1.07 20.06
N THR A 315 12.09 2.08 19.90
CA THR A 315 10.85 2.22 20.65
C THR A 315 9.68 1.95 19.73
N TRP A 316 8.87 0.96 20.09
CA TRP A 316 7.65 0.57 19.40
C TRP A 316 6.47 1.03 20.24
N GLU A 317 5.62 1.89 19.70
CA GLU A 317 4.40 2.35 20.35
C GLU A 317 3.20 1.70 19.68
N ILE A 318 2.55 0.76 20.36
CA ILE A 318 1.33 0.08 19.89
C ILE A 318 0.14 0.89 20.38
N THR A 319 -0.38 1.75 19.51
CA THR A 319 -1.44 2.73 19.83
C THR A 319 -2.82 2.26 19.42
N SER A 320 -2.91 1.22 18.59
CA SER A 320 -4.14 0.54 18.19
C SER A 320 -3.82 -0.92 17.87
N ASN A 321 -4.83 -1.78 17.77
CA ASN A 321 -4.60 -3.17 17.38
C ASN A 321 -3.91 -3.25 16.01
N ASP A 322 -2.79 -3.99 15.94
CA ASP A 322 -1.98 -4.16 14.73
C ASP A 322 -1.48 -2.83 14.12
N ALA A 323 -1.36 -1.78 14.93
CA ALA A 323 -1.03 -0.44 14.48
C ALA A 323 -0.27 0.39 15.54
N GLY A 324 0.56 1.31 15.07
CA GLY A 324 1.46 2.04 15.94
C GLY A 324 2.53 2.84 15.22
N SER A 325 3.63 3.06 15.93
CA SER A 325 4.84 3.64 15.37
C SER A 325 6.08 2.90 15.85
N VAL A 326 7.13 2.95 15.03
CA VAL A 326 8.48 2.53 15.42
C VAL A 326 9.44 3.69 15.27
N THR A 327 10.23 3.91 16.31
CA THR A 327 11.24 4.98 16.34
C THR A 327 12.59 4.39 16.74
N PRO A 328 13.43 4.02 15.75
CA PRO A 328 14.83 3.73 16.01
C PRO A 328 15.56 5.00 16.45
N VAL A 329 16.49 4.89 17.40
CA VAL A 329 17.29 6.04 17.85
C VAL A 329 18.00 6.69 16.66
N SER A 330 17.92 8.03 16.57
CA SER A 330 18.53 8.85 15.49
C SER A 330 17.95 8.65 14.09
N VAL A 331 16.82 7.95 13.96
CA VAL A 331 16.05 7.81 12.73
C VAL A 331 14.65 8.39 12.94
N ALA A 332 14.02 8.86 11.87
CA ALA A 332 12.66 9.35 11.94
C ALA A 332 11.68 8.22 12.32
N SER A 333 10.64 8.58 13.09
CA SER A 333 9.55 7.66 13.41
C SER A 333 8.82 7.22 12.14
N THR A 334 8.45 5.95 12.07
CA THR A 334 7.66 5.37 10.99
C THR A 334 6.35 4.83 11.56
N ASN A 335 5.22 5.32 11.04
CA ASN A 335 3.91 4.81 11.40
C ASN A 335 3.61 3.51 10.67
N PHE A 336 2.87 2.62 11.32
CA PHE A 336 2.41 1.38 10.71
C PHE A 336 0.95 1.05 11.08
N ILE A 337 0.25 0.38 10.16
CA ILE A 337 -1.06 -0.23 10.37
C ILE A 337 -1.12 -1.61 9.71
N ASN A 338 -2.05 -2.45 10.15
CA ASN A 338 -2.23 -3.82 9.65
C ASN A 338 -0.95 -4.67 9.71
N ILE A 339 -0.14 -4.46 10.76
CA ILE A 339 1.07 -5.25 11.04
C ILE A 339 0.85 -6.08 12.29
N GLN A 340 0.84 -7.41 12.12
CA GLN A 340 0.57 -8.35 13.21
C GLN A 340 1.83 -8.74 13.98
N ASN A 341 2.99 -8.75 13.32
CA ASN A 341 4.24 -9.25 13.91
C ASN A 341 5.32 -8.17 13.91
N LEU A 342 5.94 -7.94 15.07
CA LEU A 342 7.04 -7.01 15.24
C LEU A 342 8.33 -7.75 15.59
N VAL A 343 9.42 -7.40 14.93
CA VAL A 343 10.76 -7.93 15.21
C VAL A 343 11.72 -6.77 15.49
N GLY A 344 12.24 -6.76 16.72
CA GLY A 344 13.23 -5.83 17.21
C GLY A 344 14.63 -6.04 16.63
N ASN A 345 15.57 -5.27 17.14
CA ASN A 345 16.97 -5.30 16.73
C ASN A 345 17.72 -6.42 17.47
N PRO A 346 18.36 -7.38 16.78
CA PRO A 346 19.07 -8.47 17.44
C PRO A 346 20.37 -8.05 18.16
N LEU A 347 20.77 -6.77 18.11
CA LEU A 347 22.03 -6.27 18.67
C LEU A 347 21.86 -5.20 19.76
N THR A 348 20.67 -4.67 19.94
CA THR A 348 20.40 -3.57 20.88
C THR A 348 19.03 -3.73 21.51
N LYS A 349 18.81 -3.13 22.69
CA LYS A 349 17.51 -3.19 23.36
C LYS A 349 16.36 -2.65 22.52
N ASP A 350 15.21 -3.27 22.64
CA ASP A 350 13.93 -2.81 22.12
C ASP A 350 12.93 -2.55 23.25
N THR A 351 12.07 -1.55 23.10
CA THR A 351 10.99 -1.27 24.04
C THR A 351 9.67 -1.26 23.30
N PHE A 352 8.75 -2.15 23.68
CA PHE A 352 7.40 -2.28 23.13
C PHE A 352 6.40 -1.75 24.14
N ILE A 353 5.81 -0.58 23.86
CA ILE A 353 4.89 0.13 24.74
C ILE A 353 3.47 -0.07 24.22
N LEU A 354 2.58 -0.65 25.04
CA LEU A 354 1.20 -0.91 24.64
C LEU A 354 0.25 0.11 25.28
N SER A 355 -0.55 0.78 24.44
CA SER A 355 -1.65 1.63 24.91
C SER A 355 -2.76 0.80 25.55
N ASN A 356 -3.56 1.42 26.43
CA ASN A 356 -4.60 0.73 27.20
C ASN A 356 -5.52 -0.12 26.32
N GLY A 357 -5.50 -1.44 26.56
CA GLY A 357 -6.33 -2.43 25.85
C GLY A 357 -5.96 -2.68 24.39
N GLN A 358 -4.80 -2.19 23.93
CA GLN A 358 -4.31 -2.39 22.56
C GLN A 358 -3.23 -3.47 22.52
N GLY A 359 -3.13 -4.20 21.41
CA GLY A 359 -2.07 -5.19 21.24
C GLY A 359 -1.89 -5.63 19.80
N LEU A 360 -1.43 -6.86 19.62
CA LEU A 360 -1.13 -7.43 18.30
C LEU A 360 -1.79 -8.79 18.19
N THR A 361 -2.42 -9.05 17.06
CA THR A 361 -2.97 -10.36 16.78
C THR A 361 -1.88 -11.39 16.47
N GLY A 362 -0.68 -10.93 16.08
CA GLY A 362 0.53 -11.73 15.93
C GLY A 362 1.51 -11.61 17.11
N LYS A 363 2.80 -11.72 16.81
CA LYS A 363 3.88 -11.91 17.80
C LYS A 363 4.76 -10.69 17.98
N ILE A 364 5.40 -10.60 19.16
CA ILE A 364 6.51 -9.69 19.43
C ILE A 364 7.77 -10.52 19.63
N ASP A 365 8.79 -10.22 18.84
CA ASP A 365 10.14 -10.74 18.99
C ASP A 365 11.12 -9.59 19.26
N GLY A 366 11.78 -9.59 20.43
CA GLY A 366 12.85 -8.63 20.76
C GLY A 366 14.17 -8.83 19.98
N GLY A 367 14.24 -9.78 19.05
CA GLY A 367 15.41 -10.06 18.23
C GLY A 367 16.43 -11.00 18.89
N ALA A 368 16.94 -10.65 20.08
CA ALA A 368 17.84 -11.52 20.86
C ALA A 368 17.68 -11.33 22.37
N CYS A 369 17.77 -12.43 23.12
CA CYS A 369 17.70 -12.42 24.58
C CYS A 369 18.91 -11.74 25.24
N GLY A 370 18.72 -11.20 26.45
CA GLY A 370 19.77 -10.61 27.29
C GLY A 370 20.19 -9.21 26.85
N LEU A 371 19.34 -8.51 26.10
CA LEU A 371 19.57 -7.16 25.60
C LEU A 371 18.75 -6.10 26.35
N ASP A 372 18.04 -6.46 27.41
CA ASP A 372 17.08 -5.61 28.13
C ASP A 372 15.85 -5.26 27.28
N ASN A 373 15.41 -6.20 26.44
CA ASN A 373 14.19 -6.04 25.66
C ASN A 373 12.98 -5.96 26.58
N THR A 374 12.22 -4.90 26.44
CA THR A 374 11.18 -4.52 27.40
C THR A 374 9.81 -4.55 26.74
N ILE A 375 8.85 -5.20 27.39
CA ILE A 375 7.43 -5.02 27.11
C ILE A 375 6.78 -4.20 28.24
N ASP A 376 6.17 -3.07 27.86
CA ASP A 376 5.66 -2.04 28.78
C ASP A 376 4.14 -1.92 28.71
N TYR A 377 3.49 -2.32 29.81
CA TYR A 377 2.05 -2.24 30.04
C TYR A 377 1.67 -1.11 31.02
N SER A 378 2.57 -0.18 31.32
CA SER A 378 2.30 0.91 32.28
C SER A 378 1.04 1.73 31.97
N ALA A 379 0.67 1.83 30.69
CA ALA A 379 -0.54 2.53 30.24
C ALA A 379 -1.84 1.70 30.38
N TYR A 380 -1.75 0.40 30.66
CA TYR A 380 -2.94 -0.42 30.91
C TYR A 380 -3.60 -0.04 32.23
N THR A 381 -4.93 -0.13 32.24
CA THR A 381 -5.76 0.15 33.42
C THR A 381 -6.38 -1.11 34.03
N THR A 382 -6.24 -2.24 33.34
CA THR A 382 -6.71 -3.56 33.76
C THR A 382 -5.54 -4.47 34.12
N ALA A 383 -5.80 -5.50 34.92
CA ALA A 383 -4.81 -6.54 35.17
C ALA A 383 -4.39 -7.22 33.85
N VAL A 384 -3.11 -7.57 33.76
CA VAL A 384 -2.52 -8.28 32.60
C VAL A 384 -1.75 -9.50 33.10
N SER A 385 -1.64 -10.50 32.24
CA SER A 385 -0.84 -11.70 32.47
C SER A 385 0.29 -11.70 31.46
N VAL A 386 1.54 -11.71 31.95
CA VAL A 386 2.74 -11.76 31.11
C VAL A 386 3.70 -12.83 31.63
N SER A 387 4.17 -13.67 30.72
CA SER A 387 5.24 -14.64 30.94
C SER A 387 6.36 -14.34 29.95
N VAL A 388 7.50 -13.89 30.47
CA VAL A 388 8.67 -13.54 29.64
C VAL A 388 9.51 -14.79 29.30
N PRO A 389 9.95 -14.95 28.03
CA PRO A 389 10.55 -16.19 27.53
C PRO A 389 12.09 -16.28 27.63
N CYS A 390 12.80 -15.27 28.13
CA CYS A 390 14.26 -15.26 28.04
C CYS A 390 14.89 -16.50 28.75
N PRO A 391 15.87 -17.21 28.12
CA PRO A 391 16.62 -18.29 28.74
C PRO A 391 17.19 -17.91 30.11
N PRO A 392 17.25 -18.86 31.07
CA PRO A 392 17.28 -20.32 30.87
C PRO A 392 15.91 -21.00 30.79
N LEU A 393 14.79 -20.26 30.85
CA LEU A 393 13.46 -20.83 30.73
C LEU A 393 13.23 -21.25 29.27
N SER A 394 13.25 -22.56 29.02
CA SER A 394 12.86 -23.12 27.72
C SER A 394 11.35 -22.99 27.59
N GLY A 395 10.89 -21.91 26.96
CA GLY A 395 9.47 -21.67 26.77
C GLY A 395 9.18 -20.43 25.94
N ASP A 396 8.24 -20.61 25.04
CA ASP A 396 7.51 -19.58 24.34
C ASP A 396 6.74 -18.70 25.34
N GLY A 397 6.96 -17.38 25.32
CA GLY A 397 6.35 -16.44 26.25
C GLY A 397 4.92 -16.09 25.86
N SER A 398 4.14 -15.55 26.78
CA SER A 398 2.76 -15.11 26.51
C SER A 398 2.49 -13.75 27.13
N ALA A 399 1.57 -12.99 26.56
CA ALA A 399 1.14 -11.71 27.10
C ALA A 399 -0.31 -11.40 26.72
N THR A 400 -1.01 -10.69 27.61
CA THR A 400 -2.37 -10.19 27.36
C THR A 400 -2.43 -9.34 26.09
N ASN A 401 -3.39 -9.61 25.21
CA ASN A 401 -3.61 -8.99 23.91
C ASN A 401 -2.46 -9.17 22.91
N ILE A 402 -1.59 -10.17 23.10
CA ILE A 402 -0.56 -10.56 22.13
C ILE A 402 -0.80 -12.01 21.71
N PHE A 403 -0.93 -12.27 20.40
CA PHE A 403 -1.12 -13.61 19.84
C PHE A 403 -2.27 -14.40 20.50
N GLY A 404 -3.36 -13.70 20.84
CA GLY A 404 -4.52 -14.29 21.52
C GLY A 404 -4.23 -14.85 22.92
N ASP A 405 -3.25 -14.25 23.63
CA ASP A 405 -2.78 -14.64 24.96
C ASP A 405 -2.12 -16.04 25.00
N LEU A 406 -1.83 -16.62 23.82
CA LEU A 406 -1.29 -17.96 23.69
C LEU A 406 0.23 -17.98 23.95
N PRO A 407 0.77 -19.11 24.44
CA PRO A 407 2.21 -19.34 24.42
C PRO A 407 2.77 -19.13 23.00
N GLY A 408 3.85 -18.36 22.91
CA GLY A 408 4.59 -18.08 21.67
C GLY A 408 4.31 -16.71 21.11
N GLY A 409 3.50 -15.91 21.80
CA GLY A 409 3.26 -14.51 21.49
C GLY A 409 4.43 -13.60 21.80
N LEU A 410 5.24 -13.94 22.81
CA LEU A 410 6.49 -13.24 23.13
C LEU A 410 7.71 -14.11 22.86
N LEU A 411 8.69 -13.53 22.17
CA LEU A 411 10.02 -14.08 21.92
C LEU A 411 11.07 -13.03 22.30
N ASN A 412 12.19 -13.46 22.88
CA ASN A 412 13.33 -12.59 23.18
C ASN A 412 13.01 -11.33 24.03
N ILE A 413 12.08 -11.42 24.97
CA ILE A 413 11.75 -10.35 25.93
C ILE A 413 12.38 -10.64 27.30
N ASP A 414 13.05 -9.64 27.87
CA ASP A 414 13.79 -9.72 29.13
C ASP A 414 13.02 -9.07 30.29
N ILE A 415 12.38 -7.94 30.03
CA ILE A 415 11.78 -7.07 31.05
C ILE A 415 10.29 -6.90 30.77
N PHE A 416 9.49 -7.03 31.83
CA PHE A 416 8.06 -6.69 31.84
C PHE A 416 7.84 -5.52 32.80
N ILE A 417 7.24 -4.44 32.29
CA ILE A 417 6.75 -3.33 33.12
C ILE A 417 5.24 -3.49 33.30
N PRO A 418 4.75 -3.71 34.53
CA PRO A 418 3.33 -3.92 34.79
C PRO A 418 2.51 -2.61 34.70
N PRO A 419 1.17 -2.73 34.59
CA PRO A 419 0.26 -1.61 34.78
C PRO A 419 0.55 -0.87 36.09
N ILE A 420 0.39 0.46 36.09
CA ILE A 420 0.46 1.23 37.32
C ILE A 420 -0.71 0.80 38.20
N GLU A 421 -0.43 0.16 39.34
CA GLU A 421 -1.48 -0.21 40.30
C GLU A 421 -2.29 1.05 40.66
N PRO A 422 -3.65 0.98 40.63
CA PRO A 422 -4.42 2.05 41.26
C PRO A 422 -3.95 2.18 42.71
N PRO A 423 -3.87 3.41 43.27
CA PRO A 423 -3.39 3.61 44.62
C PRO A 423 -4.15 2.63 45.54
N PRO A 424 -3.44 1.92 46.44
CA PRO A 424 -4.09 0.95 47.31
C PRO A 424 -5.27 1.65 47.99
N PRO A 425 -6.44 0.98 48.12
CA PRO A 425 -7.52 1.55 48.91
C PRO A 425 -6.94 2.01 50.25
N PRO A 426 -7.35 3.18 50.76
CA PRO A 426 -6.76 3.76 51.97
C PRO A 426 -6.67 2.65 53.02
N PRO A 427 -5.52 2.54 53.71
CA PRO A 427 -5.26 1.40 54.58
C PRO A 427 -6.49 1.18 55.44
N ARG A 428 -7.06 -0.04 55.40
CA ARG A 428 -8.01 -0.46 56.44
C ARG A 428 -7.32 -0.07 57.74
N SER A 429 -7.96 0.80 58.53
CA SER A 429 -7.34 1.34 59.73
C SER A 429 -6.71 0.18 60.48
N THR A 430 -5.49 0.31 60.96
CA THR A 430 -4.82 -0.75 61.73
C THR A 430 -5.71 -1.30 62.86
N ALA A 431 -6.67 -0.50 63.35
CA ALA A 431 -7.73 -0.92 64.25
C ALA A 431 -8.63 -2.07 63.74
N LEU A 432 -8.83 -2.23 62.43
CA LEU A 432 -9.60 -3.32 61.83
C LEU A 432 -8.78 -4.61 61.70
N ASP A 433 -7.48 -4.49 61.42
CA ASP A 433 -6.53 -5.62 61.39
C ASP A 433 -6.19 -6.10 62.80
N ASP A 434 -6.08 -5.18 63.77
CA ASP A 434 -5.94 -5.48 65.19
C ASP A 434 -7.24 -6.11 65.75
N ALA A 435 -8.42 -5.66 65.29
CA ALA A 435 -9.71 -6.27 65.65
C ALA A 435 -9.92 -7.67 65.03
N TYR A 436 -9.37 -7.94 63.83
CA TYR A 436 -9.41 -9.27 63.21
C TYR A 436 -8.43 -10.26 63.85
N LYS A 437 -7.34 -9.78 64.46
CA LYS A 437 -6.33 -10.59 65.16
C LYS A 437 -6.63 -10.77 66.65
N SER A 438 -7.46 -9.92 67.25
CA SER A 438 -7.97 -10.14 68.60
C SER A 438 -9.14 -11.12 68.57
N GLU A 439 -8.97 -12.31 69.14
CA GLU A 439 -10.11 -13.08 69.65
C GLU A 439 -10.74 -12.32 70.83
N LEU A 440 -11.42 -11.18 70.62
CA LEU A 440 -12.29 -10.62 71.65
C LEU A 440 -13.24 -9.52 71.12
N PHE A 441 -14.53 -9.88 71.06
CA PHE A 441 -15.74 -9.10 71.34
C PHE A 441 -15.86 -7.67 70.81
N VAL A 442 -16.76 -7.50 69.85
CA VAL A 442 -17.24 -6.19 69.40
C VAL A 442 -18.68 -5.98 69.92
N ILE A 443 -18.88 -4.96 70.78
CA ILE A 443 -20.19 -4.48 71.23
C ILE A 443 -20.53 -3.23 70.39
N TYR A 444 -21.62 -3.25 69.61
CA TYR A 444 -22.18 -2.06 68.95
C TYR A 444 -23.72 -2.06 68.97
N ASP A 445 -24.26 -0.85 68.76
CA ASP A 445 -25.66 -0.52 68.56
C ASP A 445 -26.24 -1.28 67.34
N LEU A 446 -27.45 -1.83 67.49
CA LEU A 446 -28.12 -2.68 66.50
C LEU A 446 -28.39 -1.99 65.15
N LYS A 447 -28.27 -0.67 65.05
CA LYS A 447 -28.54 0.06 63.82
C LYS A 447 -27.54 -0.23 62.68
N ASP A 448 -26.30 -0.57 63.01
CA ASP A 448 -25.23 -0.80 62.01
C ASP A 448 -24.96 -2.30 61.74
N PHE A 449 -25.67 -3.20 62.43
CA PHE A 449 -25.49 -4.64 62.29
C PHE A 449 -25.89 -5.18 60.90
N VAL A 450 -26.82 -4.51 60.21
CA VAL A 450 -27.35 -4.96 58.91
C VAL A 450 -26.35 -4.78 57.76
N GLU A 451 -25.48 -3.77 57.81
CA GLU A 451 -24.42 -3.62 56.81
C GLU A 451 -23.26 -4.58 57.06
N PHE A 452 -22.93 -4.83 58.33
CA PHE A 452 -21.81 -5.68 58.70
C PHE A 452 -22.07 -7.17 58.41
N ASN A 453 -23.34 -7.62 58.50
CA ASN A 453 -23.72 -9.02 58.26
C ASN A 453 -23.57 -9.47 56.80
N LYS A 454 -23.39 -8.53 55.86
CA LYS A 454 -23.18 -8.84 54.44
C LYS A 454 -21.79 -9.43 54.14
N PHE A 455 -20.84 -9.30 55.07
CA PHE A 455 -19.43 -9.65 54.85
C PHE A 455 -18.92 -10.82 55.71
N MET A 456 -19.74 -11.36 56.60
CA MET A 456 -19.33 -12.43 57.53
C MET A 456 -19.91 -13.79 57.11
N LYS A 457 -19.06 -14.83 57.02
CA LYS A 457 -19.51 -16.20 56.69
C LYS A 457 -19.93 -17.04 57.93
N ARG A 458 -19.48 -16.68 59.15
CA ARG A 458 -19.89 -17.26 60.44
C ARG A 458 -19.71 -16.24 61.57
N TYR A 459 -20.64 -16.18 62.53
CA TYR A 459 -20.49 -15.41 63.79
C TYR A 459 -21.28 -16.08 64.92
N LYS A 460 -20.90 -15.80 66.18
CA LYS A 460 -21.64 -16.21 67.38
C LYS A 460 -22.21 -14.95 68.03
N LEU A 461 -23.53 -14.83 68.08
CA LEU A 461 -24.21 -13.63 68.60
C LEU A 461 -24.45 -13.79 70.11
N ILE A 462 -24.02 -12.82 70.91
CA ILE A 462 -24.43 -12.69 72.32
C ILE A 462 -25.12 -11.33 72.47
N TYR A 463 -26.39 -11.35 72.88
CA TYR A 463 -27.19 -10.15 73.09
C TYR A 463 -27.01 -9.66 74.53
N ILE A 464 -26.43 -8.47 74.72
CA ILE A 464 -26.40 -7.80 76.04
C ILE A 464 -27.33 -6.60 75.97
N LYS A 465 -28.39 -6.63 76.78
CA LYS A 465 -29.37 -5.55 76.92
C LYS A 465 -28.69 -4.36 77.60
N ASN A 466 -28.56 -3.25 76.86
CA ASN A 466 -27.81 -2.08 77.27
C ASN A 466 -28.41 -1.41 78.53
N SER A 467 -27.59 -1.22 79.56
CA SER A 467 -27.84 -0.24 80.61
C SER A 467 -26.50 0.41 80.98
N PHE A 468 -26.26 1.60 80.42
CA PHE A 468 -25.16 2.51 80.72
C PHE A 468 -24.93 2.67 82.22
N ILE A 469 -23.73 2.39 82.77
CA ILE A 469 -23.17 3.10 83.94
C ILE A 469 -21.63 3.15 83.86
N ASN A 470 -21.12 4.30 84.31
CA ASN A 470 -19.82 4.96 84.24
C ASN A 470 -18.61 4.18 84.82
N MET A 471 -17.41 4.52 84.33
CA MET A 471 -16.17 3.73 84.40
C MET A 471 -15.24 4.05 85.59
N GLU A 472 -15.76 4.57 86.71
CA GLU A 472 -14.93 4.94 87.90
C GLU A 472 -14.98 3.95 89.07
N ASP A 473 -15.89 2.96 89.11
CA ASP A 473 -16.09 2.14 90.32
C ASP A 473 -15.42 0.74 90.31
N ASN A 474 -14.71 0.33 89.25
CA ASN A 474 -14.33 -1.09 89.06
C ASN A 474 -12.91 -1.50 89.48
N LYS A 475 -12.34 -0.93 90.54
CA LYS A 475 -11.12 -1.49 91.17
C LYS A 475 -11.38 -2.71 92.07
N LYS A 476 -12.59 -3.29 92.11
CA LYS A 476 -12.95 -4.35 93.07
C LYS A 476 -13.61 -5.63 92.53
N LEU A 477 -13.70 -5.87 91.22
CA LEU A 477 -14.41 -7.05 90.68
C LEU A 477 -13.59 -7.93 89.72
N LEU A 478 -12.30 -8.12 89.98
CA LEU A 478 -11.59 -9.29 89.46
C LEU A 478 -11.83 -10.47 90.41
N LYS A 479 -12.80 -11.34 90.06
CA LYS A 479 -12.88 -12.71 90.57
C LYS A 479 -12.83 -13.71 89.40
N PRO A 480 -12.10 -14.83 89.53
CA PRO A 480 -11.82 -15.77 88.44
C PRO A 480 -12.77 -16.99 88.44
N GLU A 481 -14.04 -16.80 88.09
CA GLU A 481 -15.05 -17.89 88.17
C GLU A 481 -15.94 -18.01 86.91
N LEU A 482 -15.41 -17.77 85.71
CA LEU A 482 -16.17 -17.92 84.46
C LEU A 482 -15.58 -18.94 83.46
N GLU A 483 -14.61 -19.75 83.88
CA GLU A 483 -13.98 -20.73 82.97
C GLU A 483 -14.79 -22.03 82.76
N ASP A 484 -15.79 -22.36 83.59
CA ASP A 484 -16.34 -23.74 83.64
C ASP A 484 -17.70 -24.00 82.96
N GLU A 485 -18.39 -23.00 82.38
CA GLU A 485 -19.67 -23.24 81.66
C GLU A 485 -19.59 -23.22 80.12
N MET A 486 -18.46 -22.86 79.52
CA MET A 486 -18.38 -22.64 78.05
C MET A 486 -17.98 -23.85 77.21
N PHE A 487 -17.69 -25.02 77.80
CA PHE A 487 -17.21 -26.20 77.06
C PHE A 487 -18.27 -27.25 76.69
N LYS A 488 -19.58 -26.99 76.87
CA LYS A 488 -20.60 -28.05 76.71
C LYS A 488 -21.24 -28.25 75.33
N ASP A 489 -21.11 -27.34 74.36
CA ASP A 489 -21.80 -27.50 73.06
C ASP A 489 -20.91 -27.33 71.83
N LEU A 490 -19.85 -28.15 71.78
CA LEU A 490 -19.17 -28.53 70.55
C LEU A 490 -19.88 -29.77 69.95
N LYS A 491 -21.01 -29.56 69.25
CA LYS A 491 -21.58 -30.49 68.24
C LYS A 491 -22.82 -29.89 67.56
N LYS A 492 -22.63 -29.18 66.45
CA LYS A 492 -23.34 -29.30 65.16
C LYS A 492 -23.11 -28.06 64.27
N ASP A 493 -22.49 -28.36 63.13
CA ASP A 493 -22.40 -27.68 61.81
C ASP A 493 -21.75 -26.28 61.66
#